data_AF-A0A6N8AZR1-F1
#
_entry.id   AF-A0A6N8AZR1-F1
#
_cell.length_a   1.000
_cell.length_b   1.000
_cell.length_c   1.000
_cell.angle_alpha   90.00
_cell.angle_beta   90.00
_cell.angle_gamma   90.00
#
_symmetry.space_group_name_H-M   'P 1'
#
loop_
_entity.id
_entity.type
_entity.pdbx_description
1 polymer ?
#
loop_
_entity_poly.entity_id
_entity_poly.type
_entity_poly.pdbx_seq_one_letter_code
_entity_poly.pdbx_strand_id
1 'polypeptide(L)'
;MAWLLVLLSATAVLYILHPNLELLVVRKALGITLAISIFYIVGHYLTGWLFPTPIVIVQILNVVGLGVALGVIFSKIWPLNPRPGLERIIRTVLIVIPALGLGIGLQVLLQGNNATQAIYLIFALSSWLGSGHFVRRTEATAANSNEGGKT
;
A
#
# COMPACT_ATOMS: atom_id res chain seq x y z
N MET A 1 12.46 -17.61 6.75
CA MET A 1 13.09 -16.39 7.30
C MET A 1 14.01 -15.67 6.31
N ALA A 2 14.87 -16.34 5.55
CA ALA A 2 15.70 -15.69 4.52
C ALA A 2 14.89 -14.83 3.52
N TRP A 3 13.74 -15.32 3.06
CA TRP A 3 12.85 -14.59 2.14
C TRP A 3 12.36 -13.24 2.67
N LEU A 4 12.14 -13.11 3.98
CA LEU A 4 11.69 -11.85 4.57
C LEU A 4 12.78 -10.77 4.48
N LEU A 5 14.04 -11.14 4.70
CA LEU A 5 15.18 -10.24 4.54
C LEU A 5 15.39 -9.87 3.07
N VAL A 6 15.30 -10.85 2.16
CA VAL A 6 15.40 -10.61 0.72
C VAL A 6 14.32 -9.62 0.26
N LEU A 7 13.07 -9.83 0.67
CA LEU A 7 11.97 -8.92 0.34
C LEU A 7 12.15 -7.55 0.98
N LEU A 8 12.66 -7.47 2.21
CA LEU A 8 12.87 -6.19 2.88
C LEU A 8 13.93 -5.37 2.16
N SER A 9 15.04 -6.01 1.80
CA SER A 9 16.08 -5.40 0.98
C SER A 9 15.55 -4.98 -0.39
N ALA A 10 14.76 -5.83 -1.06
CA ALA A 10 14.15 -5.50 -2.34
C ALA A 10 13.20 -4.29 -2.24
N THR A 11 12.37 -4.23 -1.20
CA THR A 11 11.48 -3.10 -0.93
C THR A 11 12.28 -1.83 -0.65
N ALA A 12 13.33 -1.90 0.16
CA ALA A 12 14.20 -0.76 0.43
C ALA A 12 14.87 -0.24 -0.85
N VAL A 13 15.45 -1.15 -1.65
CA VAL A 13 16.07 -0.82 -2.94
C VAL A 13 15.05 -0.18 -3.89
N LEU A 14 13.83 -0.72 -3.95
CA LEU A 14 12.75 -0.17 -4.77
C LEU A 14 12.40 1.26 -4.35
N TYR A 15 12.28 1.54 -3.05
CA TYR A 15 12.01 2.89 -2.55
C TYR A 15 13.18 3.87 -2.76
N ILE A 16 14.42 3.40 -2.71
CA ILE A 16 15.61 4.23 -2.94
C ILE A 16 15.80 4.54 -4.43
N LEU A 17 15.62 3.55 -5.30
CA LEU A 17 15.92 3.68 -6.73
C LEU A 17 14.75 4.27 -7.52
N HIS A 18 13.50 4.08 -7.09
CA HIS A 18 12.36 4.47 -7.89
C HIS A 18 12.02 5.95 -7.68
N PRO A 19 12.18 6.81 -8.71
CA PRO A 19 12.07 8.27 -8.57
C PRO A 19 10.68 8.77 -8.16
N ASN A 20 9.68 7.88 -8.18
CA ASN A 20 8.29 8.21 -7.88
C ASN A 20 7.87 7.83 -6.44
N LEU A 21 8.75 7.22 -5.66
CA LEU A 21 8.50 6.82 -4.27
C LEU A 21 9.06 7.86 -3.31
N GLU A 22 8.47 9.05 -3.36
CA GLU A 22 8.88 10.16 -2.51
C GLU A 22 8.58 9.94 -1.02
N LEU A 23 9.12 10.80 -0.16
CA LEU A 23 8.94 10.75 1.30
C LEU A 23 7.45 10.70 1.73
N LEU A 24 6.55 11.30 0.95
CA LEU A 24 5.11 11.24 1.18
C LEU A 24 4.54 9.81 1.04
N VAL A 25 5.07 9.02 0.10
CA VAL A 25 4.68 7.62 -0.10
C VAL A 25 5.19 6.77 1.06
N VAL A 26 6.43 6.99 1.49
CA VAL A 26 7.01 6.34 2.68
C VAL A 26 6.17 6.64 3.93
N ARG A 27 5.84 7.93 4.16
CA ARG A 27 4.97 8.35 5.27
C ARG A 27 3.62 7.64 5.23
N LYS A 28 3.04 7.46 4.04
CA LYS A 28 1.76 6.76 3.87
C LYS A 28 1.88 5.27 4.17
N ALA A 29 2.93 4.61 3.67
CA ALA A 29 3.20 3.21 3.98
C ALA A 29 3.36 3.00 5.49
N LEU A 30 4.17 3.83 6.15
CA LEU A 30 4.33 3.79 7.62
C LEU A 30 3.02 4.03 8.37
N GLY A 31 2.20 4.98 7.93
CA GLY A 31 0.89 5.24 8.53
C GLY A 31 -0.08 4.05 8.40
N ILE A 32 -0.11 3.39 7.24
CA ILE A 32 -0.92 2.18 7.02
C ILE A 32 -0.39 1.03 7.90
N THR A 33 0.92 0.81 7.94
CA THR A 33 1.54 -0.19 8.81
C THR A 33 1.16 0.05 10.27
N LEU A 34 1.27 1.29 10.75
CA LEU A 34 0.91 1.65 12.12
C LEU A 34 -0.56 1.38 12.42
N ALA A 35 -1.47 1.77 11.51
CA ALA A 35 -2.91 1.53 11.67
C ALA A 35 -3.23 0.03 11.75
N ILE A 36 -2.59 -0.79 10.90
CA ILE A 36 -2.76 -2.25 10.90
C ILE A 36 -2.19 -2.85 12.19
N SER A 37 -1.03 -2.39 12.65
CA SER A 37 -0.45 -2.86 13.91
C SER A 37 -1.37 -2.56 15.10
N ILE A 38 -1.94 -1.36 15.17
CA ILE A 38 -2.93 -1.01 16.20
C ILE A 38 -4.17 -1.91 16.08
N PHE A 39 -4.68 -2.14 14.86
CA PHE A 39 -5.81 -3.04 14.63
C PHE A 39 -5.53 -4.46 15.14
N TYR A 40 -4.35 -5.02 14.88
CA TYR A 40 -3.97 -6.34 15.40
C TYR A 40 -3.86 -6.37 16.93
N ILE A 41 -3.31 -5.31 17.54
CA ILE A 41 -3.23 -5.20 19.01
C ILE A 41 -4.63 -5.12 19.62
N VAL A 42 -5.50 -4.29 19.06
CA VAL A 42 -6.89 -4.16 19.52
C VAL A 42 -7.64 -5.47 19.33
N GLY A 43 -7.50 -6.13 18.18
CA GLY A 43 -8.07 -7.45 17.92
C GLY A 43 -7.58 -8.50 18.90
N HIS A 44 -6.29 -8.49 19.26
CA HIS A 44 -5.76 -9.38 20.30
C HIS A 44 -6.50 -9.20 21.63
N TYR A 45 -6.69 -7.95 22.09
CA TYR A 45 -7.35 -7.69 23.37
C TYR A 45 -8.86 -7.93 23.35
N LEU A 46 -9.53 -7.76 22.20
CA LEU A 46 -10.99 -7.92 22.09
C LEU A 46 -11.42 -9.36 21.79
N THR A 47 -10.71 -10.06 20.90
CA THR A 47 -11.14 -11.35 20.36
C THR A 47 -10.16 -12.49 20.66
N GLY A 48 -9.06 -12.20 21.39
CA GLY A 48 -8.07 -13.21 21.77
C GLY A 48 -7.24 -13.73 20.60
N TRP A 49 -7.11 -12.96 19.52
CA TRP A 49 -6.24 -13.32 18.39
C TRP A 49 -4.79 -13.48 18.82
N LEU A 50 -3.95 -14.17 18.04
CA LEU A 50 -2.53 -14.29 18.36
C LEU A 50 -1.86 -12.90 18.38
N PHE A 51 -1.02 -12.67 19.39
CA PHE A 51 -0.29 -11.41 19.53
C PHE A 51 0.65 -11.19 18.32
N PRO A 52 0.68 -9.99 17.72
CA PRO A 52 1.56 -9.71 16.59
C PRO A 52 3.03 -9.71 17.04
N THR A 53 3.76 -10.78 16.73
CA THR A 53 5.19 -10.87 17.05
C THR A 53 6.01 -9.85 16.25
N PRO A 54 7.22 -9.48 16.69
CA PRO A 54 8.06 -8.53 15.95
C PRO A 54 8.32 -8.93 14.48
N ILE A 55 8.45 -10.24 14.22
CA ILE A 55 8.55 -10.79 12.86
C ILE A 55 7.34 -10.39 12.00
N VAL A 56 6.15 -10.45 12.57
CA VAL A 56 4.89 -10.14 11.90
C VAL A 56 4.78 -8.65 11.59
N ILE A 57 5.27 -7.79 12.50
CA ILE A 57 5.29 -6.35 12.27
C ILE A 57 6.19 -6.02 11.06
N VAL A 58 7.38 -6.63 10.97
CA VAL A 58 8.27 -6.46 9.80
C VAL A 58 7.63 -7.03 8.53
N GLN A 59 6.91 -8.14 8.65
CA GLN A 59 6.19 -8.73 7.54
C GLN A 59 5.09 -7.80 7.02
N ILE A 60 4.27 -7.24 7.90
CA ILE A 60 3.24 -6.25 7.57
C ILE A 60 3.88 -5.02 6.92
N LEU A 61 4.98 -4.50 7.46
CA LEU A 61 5.70 -3.37 6.87
C LEU A 61 6.11 -3.66 5.41
N ASN A 62 6.62 -4.85 5.16
CA ASN A 62 7.08 -5.26 3.83
C ASN A 62 5.90 -5.40 2.84
N VAL A 63 4.84 -6.08 3.26
CA VAL A 63 3.60 -6.27 2.49
C VAL A 63 2.94 -4.93 2.15
N VAL A 64 2.83 -4.05 3.15
CA VAL A 64 2.28 -2.70 2.97
C VAL A 64 3.17 -1.88 2.04
N GLY A 65 4.50 -1.92 2.23
CA GLY A 65 5.46 -1.19 1.39
C GLY A 65 5.35 -1.57 -0.08
N LEU A 66 5.35 -2.88 -0.37
CA LEU A 66 5.17 -3.41 -1.73
C LEU A 66 3.78 -3.12 -2.29
N GLY A 67 2.74 -3.27 -1.49
CA GLY A 67 1.36 -2.95 -1.88
C GLY A 67 1.25 -1.48 -2.27
N VAL A 68 1.68 -0.56 -1.42
CA VAL A 68 1.66 0.89 -1.70
C VAL A 68 2.47 1.21 -2.96
N ALA A 69 3.66 0.62 -3.13
CA ALA A 69 4.46 0.82 -4.32
C ALA A 69 3.75 0.35 -5.60
N LEU A 70 3.13 -0.83 -5.56
CA LEU A 70 2.32 -1.35 -6.66
C LEU A 70 1.16 -0.38 -6.99
N GLY A 71 0.47 0.12 -5.96
CA GLY A 71 -0.59 1.11 -6.10
C GLY A 71 -0.12 2.37 -6.84
N VAL A 72 1.01 2.93 -6.42
CA VAL A 72 1.64 4.11 -7.01
C VAL A 72 2.05 3.84 -8.47
N ILE A 73 2.71 2.71 -8.74
CA ILE A 73 3.12 2.34 -10.11
C ILE A 73 1.90 2.17 -11.01
N PHE A 74 0.87 1.46 -10.56
CA PHE A 74 -0.36 1.24 -11.32
C PHE A 74 -1.07 2.54 -11.66
N SER A 75 -1.13 3.48 -10.72
CA SER A 75 -1.75 4.80 -10.97
C SER A 75 -0.99 5.65 -12.01
N LYS A 76 0.28 5.33 -12.31
CA LYS A 76 1.02 5.94 -13.43
C LYS A 76 0.77 5.25 -14.75
N ILE A 77 0.77 3.90 -14.77
CA ILE A 77 0.48 3.12 -15.99
C ILE A 77 -0.95 3.42 -16.46
N TRP A 78 -1.85 3.65 -15.50
CA TRP A 78 -3.26 3.87 -15.74
C TRP A 78 -3.74 5.17 -15.07
N PRO A 79 -3.36 6.34 -15.63
CA PRO A 79 -3.66 7.63 -15.03
C PRO A 79 -5.17 7.87 -14.95
N LEU A 80 -5.60 8.37 -13.79
CA LEU A 80 -7.00 8.68 -13.54
C LEU A 80 -7.42 9.93 -14.31
N ASN A 81 -8.62 9.88 -14.88
CA ASN A 81 -9.31 11.08 -15.33
C ASN A 81 -9.60 11.95 -14.08
N PRO A 82 -9.25 13.25 -14.05
CA PRO A 82 -9.42 14.10 -12.86
C PRO A 82 -10.88 14.32 -12.42
N ARG A 83 -11.87 13.79 -13.14
CA ARG A 83 -13.28 13.94 -12.79
C ARG A 83 -13.66 12.99 -11.63
N PRO A 84 -14.20 13.50 -10.51
CA PRO A 84 -14.73 12.65 -9.45
C PRO A 84 -15.96 11.88 -9.97
N GLY A 85 -15.95 10.55 -9.87
CA GLY A 85 -17.06 9.70 -10.31
C GLY A 85 -16.87 8.23 -9.95
N LEU A 86 -17.93 7.42 -10.15
CA LEU A 86 -17.91 5.97 -9.89
C LEU A 86 -16.83 5.24 -10.70
N GLU A 87 -16.50 5.73 -11.90
CA GLU A 87 -15.43 5.20 -12.75
C GLU A 87 -14.07 5.18 -12.04
N ARG A 88 -13.81 6.19 -11.18
CA ARG A 88 -12.60 6.25 -10.35
C ARG A 88 -12.56 5.11 -9.35
N ILE A 89 -13.67 4.88 -8.64
CA ILE A 89 -13.79 3.81 -7.66
C ILE A 89 -13.60 2.45 -8.35
N ILE A 90 -14.31 2.21 -9.45
CA ILE A 90 -14.26 0.96 -10.21
C ILE A 90 -12.84 0.68 -10.72
N ARG A 91 -12.13 1.66 -11.28
CA ARG A 91 -10.72 1.49 -11.70
C ARG A 91 -9.79 1.21 -10.52
N THR A 92 -9.96 1.91 -9.40
CA THR A 92 -9.16 1.63 -8.20
C THR A 92 -9.52 0.31 -7.52
N VAL A 93 -10.74 -0.22 -7.68
CA VAL A 93 -11.09 -1.59 -7.26
C VAL A 93 -10.52 -2.61 -8.24
N LEU A 94 -10.37 -2.25 -9.53
CA LEU A 94 -9.74 -3.13 -10.51
C LEU A 94 -8.29 -3.51 -10.15
N ILE A 95 -7.56 -2.64 -9.43
CA ILE A 95 -6.21 -2.95 -8.92
C ILE A 95 -6.24 -4.01 -7.81
N VAL A 96 -7.36 -4.16 -7.11
CA VAL A 96 -7.52 -5.11 -6.01
C VAL A 96 -7.44 -6.53 -6.55
N ILE A 97 -7.93 -6.81 -7.75
CA ILE A 97 -7.90 -8.14 -8.36
C ILE A 97 -6.45 -8.65 -8.56
N PRO A 98 -5.57 -7.95 -9.32
CA PRO A 98 -4.18 -8.36 -9.46
C PRO A 98 -3.43 -8.26 -8.14
N ALA A 99 -3.77 -7.30 -7.27
CA ALA A 99 -3.14 -7.19 -5.95
C ALA A 99 -3.49 -8.36 -5.04
N LEU A 100 -4.72 -8.88 -5.07
CA LEU A 100 -5.11 -10.07 -4.31
C LEU A 100 -4.34 -11.29 -4.81
N GLY A 101 -4.23 -11.48 -6.13
CA GLY A 101 -3.44 -12.57 -6.71
C GLY A 101 -1.97 -12.52 -6.26
N LEU A 102 -1.34 -11.34 -6.36
CA LEU A 102 0.03 -11.13 -5.87
C LEU A 102 0.15 -11.30 -4.36
N GLY A 103 -0.86 -10.85 -3.60
CA GLY A 103 -0.94 -10.97 -2.15
C GLY A 103 -1.05 -12.41 -1.68
N ILE A 104 -1.77 -13.27 -2.40
CA ILE A 104 -1.82 -14.71 -2.16
C ILE A 104 -0.45 -15.34 -2.41
N GLY A 105 0.20 -14.99 -3.52
CA GLY A 105 1.57 -15.45 -3.81
C GLY A 105 2.56 -15.03 -2.71
N LEU A 106 2.46 -13.80 -2.24
CA LEU A 106 3.30 -13.26 -1.17
C LEU A 106 3.01 -13.95 0.18
N GLN A 107 1.75 -14.27 0.45
CA GLN A 107 1.36 -15.03 1.63
C GLN A 107 1.94 -16.44 1.62
N VAL A 108 1.83 -17.15 0.49
CA VAL A 108 2.42 -18.49 0.34
C VAL A 108 3.94 -18.43 0.50
N LEU A 109 4.59 -17.40 -0.04
CA LEU A 109 6.04 -17.23 0.06
C LEU A 109 6.52 -16.97 1.51
N LEU A 110 5.75 -16.19 2.28
CA LEU A 110 6.16 -15.76 3.62
C LEU A 110 5.65 -16.65 4.76
N GLN A 111 4.45 -17.23 4.63
CA GLN A 111 3.78 -18.02 5.67
C GLN A 111 3.50 -19.46 5.25
N GLY A 112 3.80 -19.84 4.02
CA GLY A 112 3.50 -21.18 3.50
C GLY A 112 2.00 -21.44 3.43
N ASN A 113 1.59 -22.68 3.73
CA ASN A 113 0.19 -23.11 3.67
C ASN A 113 -0.65 -22.67 4.88
N ASN A 114 -0.02 -22.09 5.91
CA ASN A 114 -0.70 -21.67 7.13
C ASN A 114 -1.05 -20.17 7.06
N ALA A 115 -2.23 -19.90 6.51
CA ALA A 115 -2.82 -18.56 6.41
C ALA A 115 -3.30 -18.04 7.78
N THR A 116 -2.37 -17.76 8.69
CA THR A 116 -2.70 -17.21 10.02
C THR A 116 -2.99 -15.72 9.97
N GLN A 117 -2.66 -15.03 8.88
CA GLN A 117 -2.85 -13.59 8.71
C GLN A 117 -3.45 -13.26 7.36
N ALA A 118 -4.25 -12.20 7.31
CA ALA A 118 -4.89 -11.73 6.09
C ALA A 118 -3.92 -10.91 5.22
N ILE A 119 -2.76 -11.48 4.87
CA ILE A 119 -1.68 -10.79 4.14
C ILE A 119 -2.13 -10.38 2.75
N TYR A 120 -2.86 -11.25 2.04
CA TYR A 120 -3.40 -10.90 0.72
C TYR A 120 -4.31 -9.67 0.80
N LEU A 121 -5.10 -9.56 1.87
CA LEU A 121 -6.04 -8.46 2.07
C LEU A 121 -5.29 -7.18 2.43
N ILE A 122 -4.31 -7.26 3.33
CA ILE A 122 -3.44 -6.14 3.69
C ILE A 122 -2.72 -5.60 2.45
N PHE A 123 -2.19 -6.50 1.61
CA PHE A 123 -1.52 -6.13 0.36
C PHE A 123 -2.48 -5.42 -0.59
N ALA A 124 -3.66 -5.99 -0.81
CA ALA A 124 -4.65 -5.45 -1.72
C ALA A 124 -5.18 -4.09 -1.26
N LEU A 125 -5.45 -3.92 0.04
CA LEU A 125 -5.86 -2.64 0.62
C LEU A 125 -4.75 -1.60 0.55
N SER A 126 -3.50 -1.99 0.81
CA SER A 126 -2.35 -1.10 0.72
C SER A 126 -2.11 -0.62 -0.71
N SER A 127 -2.26 -1.51 -1.69
CA SER A 127 -2.26 -1.22 -3.12
C SER A 127 -3.36 -0.24 -3.53
N TRP A 128 -4.58 -0.52 -3.08
CA TRP A 128 -5.72 0.33 -3.36
C TRP A 128 -5.54 1.74 -2.78
N LEU A 129 -5.17 1.83 -1.49
CA LEU A 129 -4.88 3.10 -0.84
C LEU A 129 -3.73 3.82 -1.54
N GLY A 130 -2.64 3.11 -1.87
CA GLY A 130 -1.47 3.63 -2.59
C GLY A 130 -1.82 4.30 -3.92
N SER A 131 -2.71 3.68 -4.70
CA SER A 131 -3.16 4.16 -6.02
C SER A 131 -3.79 5.56 -6.00
N GLY A 132 -4.42 5.95 -4.88
CA GLY A 132 -5.00 7.28 -4.71
C GLY A 132 -4.00 8.44 -4.57
N HIS A 133 -2.68 8.19 -4.52
CA HIS A 133 -1.67 9.21 -4.20
C HIS A 133 -1.57 10.34 -5.23
N PHE A 134 -1.67 10.04 -6.53
CA PHE A 134 -1.45 11.06 -7.58
C PHE A 134 -2.56 12.08 -7.74
N VAL A 135 -3.79 11.78 -7.29
CA VAL A 135 -4.92 12.70 -7.49
C VAL A 135 -4.74 13.99 -6.68
N ARG A 136 -4.07 13.93 -5.53
CA ARG A 136 -3.87 15.11 -4.68
C ARG A 136 -2.84 16.10 -5.22
N ARG A 137 -1.90 15.67 -6.08
CA ARG A 137 -0.92 16.57 -6.70
C ARG A 137 -1.49 17.38 -7.84
N THR A 138 -2.29 16.75 -8.71
CA THR A 138 -2.89 17.44 -9.85
C THR A 138 -3.85 18.55 -9.39
N GLU A 139 -4.63 18.31 -8.33
CA GLU A 139 -5.51 19.31 -7.73
C GLU A 139 -4.75 20.47 -7.08
N ALA A 140 -3.66 20.19 -6.35
CA ALA A 140 -2.84 21.23 -5.72
C ALA A 140 -2.14 22.14 -6.74
N THR A 141 -1.65 21.56 -7.85
CA THR A 141 -1.02 22.35 -8.93
C THR A 141 -2.06 23.17 -9.70
N ALA A 142 -3.25 22.61 -9.96
CA ALA A 142 -4.34 23.32 -10.65
C ALA A 142 -4.92 24.49 -9.83
N ALA A 143 -4.99 24.35 -8.50
CA ALA A 143 -5.39 25.43 -7.60
C ALA A 143 -4.39 26.60 -7.64
N ASN A 144 -3.09 26.31 -7.57
CA ASN A 144 -2.05 27.36 -7.63
C ASN A 144 -1.98 28.08 -8.99
N SER A 145 -2.30 27.43 -10.10
CA SER A 145 -2.38 28.11 -11.40
C SER A 145 -3.58 29.08 -11.53
N ASN A 146 -4.64 28.88 -10.74
CA ASN A 146 -5.84 29.73 -10.79
C ASN A 146 -5.69 31.01 -9.94
N GLU A 147 -4.77 31.04 -8.97
CA GLU A 147 -4.48 32.23 -8.17
C GLU A 147 -3.46 33.17 -8.85
N GLY A 148 -2.61 32.66 -9.75
CA GLY A 148 -1.64 33.46 -10.50
C GLY A 148 -2.19 34.19 -11.74
N GLY A 149 -3.48 34.05 -12.05
CA GLY A 149 -4.12 34.64 -13.24
C GLY A 149 -5.03 35.85 -12.95
N LYS A 150 -4.97 36.42 -11.75
CA LYS A 150 -5.73 37.61 -11.35
C LYS A 150 -4.77 38.74 -10.91
N THR A 151 -3.99 39.25 -11.85
CA THR A 151 -3.31 40.55 -11.73
C THR A 151 -3.44 41.28 -13.05
#